data_AF-A0A5C4XCY1-F1
#
_entry.id   AF-A0A5C4XCY1-F1
#
_cell.length_a   1.000
_cell.length_b   1.000
_cell.length_c   1.000
_cell.angle_alpha   90.00
_cell.angle_beta   90.00
_cell.angle_gamma   90.00
#
_symmetry.space_group_name_H-M   'P 1'
#
loop_
_entity.id
_entity.type
_entity.pdbx_description
1 polymer ?
#
loop_
_entity_poly.entity_id
_entity_poly.type
_entity_poly.pdbx_seq_one_letter_code
_entity_poly.pdbx_strand_id
1 'polypeptide(L)'
;MRRRLTTWSTLTKWRGFSGAFPSPVLKSTIGLAVRATPRPQKRKSSKAVTSDALEKVLATCSTGNLRDARDRAILMVGFASGGRRRDNIAGLRYKQLTVEAPIVVGGSPPLTGHSSWAHQKIWFKSRRGCLSHGAAG
;
A
#
# COMPACT_ATOMS: atom_id res chain seq x y z
N MET A 1 -15.11 -19.80 8.75
CA MET A 1 -14.49 -21.15 8.79
C MET A 1 -14.17 -21.64 10.21
N ARG A 2 -13.38 -20.91 11.03
CA ARG A 2 -12.95 -21.38 12.38
C ARG A 2 -14.08 -21.88 13.28
N ARG A 3 -15.19 -21.13 13.40
CA ARG A 3 -16.32 -21.47 14.29
C ARG A 3 -16.97 -22.83 13.96
N ARG A 4 -17.09 -23.16 12.67
CA ARG A 4 -17.65 -24.46 12.23
C ARG A 4 -16.71 -25.62 12.52
N LEU A 5 -15.41 -25.46 12.26
CA LEU A 5 -14.39 -26.47 12.52
C LEU A 5 -14.27 -26.81 14.03
N THR A 6 -14.38 -25.80 14.90
CA THR A 6 -14.41 -26.03 16.36
C THR A 6 -15.65 -26.81 16.78
N THR A 7 -16.83 -26.47 16.25
CA THR A 7 -18.06 -27.21 16.56
C THR A 7 -17.98 -28.67 16.13
N TRP A 8 -17.43 -28.93 14.94
CA TRP A 8 -17.23 -30.29 14.43
C TRP A 8 -16.17 -31.06 15.24
N SER A 9 -15.07 -30.42 15.64
CA SER A 9 -14.06 -31.05 16.50
C SER A 9 -14.61 -31.42 17.88
N THR A 10 -15.49 -30.59 18.44
CA THR A 10 -16.16 -30.90 19.70
C THR A 10 -17.13 -32.04 19.51
N LEU A 11 -18.02 -31.97 18.51
CA LEU A 11 -19.03 -33.01 18.23
C LEU A 11 -18.41 -34.40 17.99
N THR A 12 -17.31 -34.48 17.26
CA THR A 12 -16.61 -35.74 17.00
C THR A 12 -16.03 -36.36 18.27
N LYS A 13 -15.55 -35.54 19.22
CA LYS A 13 -15.14 -36.00 20.56
C LYS A 13 -16.33 -36.54 21.35
N TRP A 14 -17.47 -35.84 21.35
CA TRP A 14 -18.70 -36.30 22.03
C TRP A 14 -19.23 -37.63 21.48
N ARG A 15 -19.00 -37.90 20.20
CA ARG A 15 -19.39 -39.15 19.55
C ARG A 15 -18.37 -40.29 19.75
N GLY A 16 -17.32 -40.09 20.55
CA GLY A 16 -16.31 -41.10 20.85
C GLY A 16 -15.35 -41.38 19.68
N PHE A 17 -15.39 -40.58 18.61
CA PHE A 17 -14.48 -40.75 17.49
C PHE A 17 -13.12 -40.10 17.80
N SER A 18 -12.06 -40.90 17.74
CA SER A 18 -10.68 -40.42 17.61
C SER A 18 -10.47 -39.81 16.21
N GLY A 19 -11.02 -38.62 15.97
CA GLY A 19 -10.92 -37.96 14.66
C GLY A 19 -9.53 -37.39 14.36
N ALA A 20 -9.27 -37.01 13.11
CA ALA A 20 -7.99 -36.41 12.66
C ALA A 20 -7.73 -34.98 13.20
N PHE A 21 -8.71 -34.36 13.86
CA PHE A 21 -8.66 -33.00 14.45
C PHE A 21 -7.50 -32.69 15.43
N PRO A 22 -6.96 -33.63 16.23
CA PRO A 22 -5.80 -33.38 17.07
C PRO A 22 -4.47 -33.42 16.29
N SER A 23 -4.45 -33.91 15.04
CA SER A 23 -3.25 -34.05 14.23
C SER A 23 -2.51 -32.71 14.07
N PRO A 24 -1.19 -32.66 14.28
CA PRO A 24 -0.39 -31.45 14.15
C PRO A 24 -0.38 -30.92 12.71
N VAL A 25 -0.41 -31.83 11.71
CA VAL A 25 -0.47 -31.49 10.28
C VAL A 25 -1.79 -30.80 9.94
N LEU A 26 -2.90 -31.27 10.50
CA LEU A 26 -4.20 -30.67 10.27
C LEU A 26 -4.32 -29.29 10.94
N LYS A 27 -3.77 -29.13 12.15
CA LYS A 27 -3.74 -27.83 12.84
C LYS A 27 -2.91 -26.80 12.10
N SER A 28 -1.74 -27.18 11.58
CA SER A 28 -0.86 -26.27 10.84
C SER A 28 -1.47 -25.88 9.49
N THR A 29 -2.01 -26.84 8.73
CA THR A 29 -2.69 -26.59 7.45
C THR A 29 -3.92 -25.69 7.59
N ILE A 30 -4.79 -25.92 8.59
CA ILE A 30 -5.90 -25.01 8.90
C ILE A 30 -5.37 -23.62 9.28
N GLY A 31 -4.27 -23.55 10.04
CA GLY A 31 -3.61 -22.30 10.39
C GLY A 31 -3.15 -21.51 9.18
N LEU A 32 -2.52 -22.18 8.21
CA LEU A 32 -2.06 -21.59 6.95
C LEU A 32 -3.25 -21.17 6.07
N ALA A 33 -4.25 -22.02 5.91
CA ALA A 33 -5.46 -21.72 5.15
C ALA A 33 -6.17 -20.47 5.71
N VAL A 34 -6.31 -20.36 7.03
CA VAL A 34 -6.91 -19.17 7.66
C VAL A 34 -6.07 -17.91 7.45
N ARG A 35 -4.74 -18.00 7.48
CA ARG A 35 -3.88 -16.83 7.20
C ARG A 35 -3.94 -16.41 5.73
N ALA A 36 -4.08 -17.39 4.83
CA ALA A 36 -4.24 -17.18 3.41
C ALA A 36 -5.63 -16.64 3.03
N THR A 37 -6.67 -16.84 3.88
CA THR A 37 -7.97 -16.23 3.60
C THR A 37 -7.85 -14.71 3.49
N PRO A 38 -8.33 -14.09 2.39
CA PRO A 38 -8.19 -12.66 2.18
C PRO A 38 -8.95 -11.92 3.28
N ARG A 39 -8.22 -11.40 4.25
CA ARG A 39 -8.75 -10.52 5.27
C ARG A 39 -9.00 -9.15 4.63
N PRO A 40 -10.21 -8.58 4.71
CA PRO A 40 -10.44 -7.22 4.22
C PRO A 40 -9.47 -6.29 4.94
N GLN A 41 -8.55 -5.69 4.18
CA GLN A 41 -7.56 -4.76 4.72
C GLN A 41 -8.31 -3.52 5.23
N LYS A 42 -8.46 -3.41 6.55
CA LYS A 42 -8.97 -2.18 7.15
C LYS A 42 -7.87 -1.12 7.07
N ARG A 43 -8.19 0.05 6.51
CA ARG A 43 -7.24 1.18 6.46
C ARG A 43 -6.85 1.53 7.90
N LYS A 44 -5.54 1.66 8.16
CA LYS A 44 -5.02 2.04 9.50
C LYS A 44 -5.36 3.49 9.85
N SER A 45 -5.49 4.35 8.84
CA SER A 45 -5.94 5.74 8.96
C SER A 45 -7.18 5.95 8.09
N SER A 46 -8.13 6.71 8.61
CA SER A 46 -9.33 7.15 7.86
C SER A 46 -8.96 8.07 6.68
N LYS A 47 -7.91 8.89 6.86
CA LYS A 47 -7.46 9.88 5.88
C LYS A 47 -6.14 9.47 5.22
N ALA A 48 -6.07 9.64 3.90
CA ALA A 48 -4.83 9.51 3.14
C ALA A 48 -3.95 10.74 3.38
N VAL A 49 -2.63 10.57 3.26
CA VAL A 49 -1.70 11.71 3.25
C VAL A 49 -1.96 12.52 1.99
N THR A 50 -2.28 13.80 2.15
CA THR A 50 -2.52 14.78 1.08
C THR A 50 -1.30 15.68 0.88
N SER A 51 -1.25 16.42 -0.23
CA SER A 51 -0.11 17.31 -0.58
C SER A 51 0.20 18.31 0.53
N ASP A 52 -0.83 18.95 1.08
CA ASP A 52 -0.72 19.93 2.16
C ASP A 52 -0.15 19.33 3.46
N ALA A 53 -0.51 18.10 3.78
CA ALA A 53 0.06 17.38 4.91
C ALA A 53 1.52 17.03 4.66
N LEU A 54 1.86 16.61 3.44
CA LEU A 54 3.24 16.31 3.04
C LEU A 54 4.13 17.56 3.06
N GLU A 55 3.66 18.69 2.54
CA GLU A 55 4.38 19.96 2.54
C GLU A 55 4.77 20.39 3.96
N LYS A 56 3.85 20.25 4.93
CA LYS A 56 4.13 20.52 6.35
C LYS A 56 5.22 19.63 6.93
N VAL A 57 5.25 18.35 6.55
CA VAL A 57 6.29 17.42 7.00
C VAL A 57 7.63 17.73 6.32
N LEU A 58 7.64 18.07 5.03
CA LEU A 58 8.89 18.42 4.32
C LEU A 58 9.52 19.72 4.82
N ALA A 59 8.71 20.63 5.37
CA ALA A 59 9.17 21.86 5.99
C ALA A 59 10.02 21.62 7.24
N THR A 60 9.84 20.48 7.94
CA THR A 60 10.66 20.14 9.12
C THR A 60 12.04 19.62 8.74
N CYS A 61 12.22 19.08 7.54
CA CYS A 61 13.51 18.60 7.02
C CYS A 61 14.37 19.74 6.42
N SER A 62 14.55 20.86 7.11
CA SER A 62 15.12 22.11 6.55
C SER A 62 16.55 22.44 6.97
N THR A 63 17.17 21.65 7.84
CA THR A 63 18.49 21.92 8.42
C THR A 63 19.65 21.66 7.45
N GLY A 64 19.38 21.07 6.28
CA GLY A 64 20.37 20.89 5.21
C GLY A 64 21.37 19.76 5.48
N ASN A 65 21.11 18.92 6.47
CA ASN A 65 21.95 17.76 6.79
C ASN A 65 21.60 16.55 5.89
N LEU A 66 22.45 15.52 5.92
CA LEU A 66 22.22 14.29 5.13
C LEU A 66 20.95 13.52 5.52
N ARG A 67 20.49 13.61 6.77
CA ARG A 67 19.26 12.97 7.24
C ARG A 67 18.04 13.65 6.61
N ASP A 68 18.03 14.97 6.56
CA ASP A 68 16.97 15.75 5.93
C ASP A 68 16.85 15.44 4.44
N ALA A 69 17.99 15.36 3.74
CA ALA A 69 18.02 15.01 2.32
C ALA A 69 17.44 13.61 2.08
N ARG A 70 17.82 12.63 2.92
CA ARG A 70 17.29 11.27 2.87
C ARG A 70 15.81 11.22 3.16
N ASP A 71 15.37 11.88 4.22
CA ASP A 71 13.99 11.82 4.70
C ASP A 71 13.06 12.51 3.70
N ARG A 72 13.47 13.64 3.11
CA ARG A 72 12.79 14.26 1.95
C ARG A 72 12.69 13.30 0.77
N ALA A 73 13.78 12.65 0.38
CA ALA A 73 13.76 11.70 -0.74
C ALA A 73 12.78 10.54 -0.49
N ILE A 74 12.80 9.95 0.71
CA ILE A 74 11.90 8.85 1.09
C ILE A 74 10.43 9.30 1.05
N LEU A 75 10.13 10.46 1.63
CA LEU A 75 8.77 11.01 1.65
C LEU A 75 8.26 11.30 0.24
N MET A 76 9.11 11.90 -0.61
CA MET A 76 8.77 12.22 -2.00
C MET A 76 8.55 10.96 -2.85
N VAL A 77 9.47 10.00 -2.79
CA VAL A 77 9.35 8.74 -3.54
C VAL A 77 8.12 7.95 -3.07
N GLY A 78 7.88 7.88 -1.76
CA GLY A 78 6.72 7.20 -1.19
C GLY A 78 5.41 7.83 -1.65
N PHE A 79 5.33 9.17 -1.66
CA PHE A 79 4.13 9.89 -2.11
C PHE A 79 3.93 9.77 -3.62
N ALA A 80 4.94 10.08 -4.43
CA ALA A 80 4.85 10.07 -5.89
C ALA A 80 4.55 8.68 -6.47
N SER A 81 5.02 7.61 -5.81
CA SER A 81 4.72 6.23 -6.21
C SER A 81 3.34 5.72 -5.75
N GLY A 82 2.52 6.57 -5.12
CA GLY A 82 1.15 6.23 -4.72
C GLY A 82 1.02 5.63 -3.31
N GLY A 83 1.95 5.90 -2.41
CA GLY A 83 1.89 5.44 -1.02
C GLY A 83 2.41 4.02 -0.83
N ARG A 84 3.57 3.70 -1.42
CA ARG A 84 4.24 2.40 -1.24
C ARG A 84 4.47 2.09 0.25
N ARG A 85 4.43 0.81 0.60
CA ARG A 85 4.76 0.34 1.95
C ARG A 85 6.25 0.54 2.25
N ARG A 86 6.58 0.65 3.54
CA ARG A 86 7.95 0.91 4.01
C ARG A 86 8.97 -0.11 3.50
N ASP A 87 8.63 -1.40 3.51
CA ASP A 87 9.47 -2.49 3.01
C ASP A 87 9.80 -2.35 1.52
N ASN A 88 8.83 -1.88 0.73
CA ASN A 88 9.01 -1.64 -0.70
C ASN A 88 9.95 -0.46 -0.96
N ILE A 89 9.84 0.62 -0.16
CA ILE A 89 10.72 1.78 -0.28
C ILE A 89 12.13 1.45 0.24
N ALA A 90 12.24 0.73 1.35
CA ALA A 90 13.52 0.33 1.93
C ALA A 90 14.32 -0.61 1.03
N GLY A 91 13.64 -1.46 0.24
CA GLY A 91 14.29 -2.35 -0.73
C GLY A 91 14.61 -1.72 -2.08
N LEU A 92 14.21 -0.45 -2.32
CA LEU A 92 14.38 0.21 -3.61
C LEU A 92 15.86 0.50 -3.87
N ARG A 93 16.37 0.03 -5.01
CA ARG A 93 17.73 0.29 -5.47
C ARG A 93 17.74 1.23 -6.66
N TYR A 94 18.81 2.01 -6.78
CA TYR A 94 19.02 2.93 -7.90
C TYR A 94 18.88 2.25 -9.27
N LYS A 95 19.40 1.02 -9.42
CA LYS A 95 19.30 0.23 -10.67
C LYS A 95 17.86 -0.09 -11.11
N GLN A 96 16.87 0.09 -10.24
CA GLN A 96 15.46 -0.12 -10.54
C GLN A 96 14.76 1.16 -11.00
N LEU A 97 15.48 2.27 -11.09
CA LEU A 97 14.98 3.54 -11.61
C LEU A 97 15.35 3.65 -13.09
N THR A 98 14.34 3.91 -13.92
CA THR A 98 14.51 4.27 -15.33
C THR A 98 14.15 5.74 -15.50
N VAL A 99 14.94 6.46 -16.29
CA VAL A 99 14.63 7.85 -16.65
C VAL A 99 13.72 7.79 -17.87
N GLU A 100 12.47 8.21 -17.69
CA GLU A 100 11.51 8.31 -18.77
C GLU A 100 11.55 9.69 -19.42
N ALA A 101 11.23 9.73 -20.72
CA ALA A 101 11.11 10.98 -21.45
C ALA A 101 10.00 11.86 -20.86
N PRO A 102 10.15 13.20 -20.85
CA PRO A 102 9.10 14.10 -20.39
C PRO A 102 7.80 13.87 -21.16
N ILE A 103 6.68 13.79 -20.43
CA ILE A 103 5.36 13.63 -21.05
C ILE A 103 5.00 14.96 -21.71
N VAL A 104 4.91 14.95 -23.05
CA VAL A 104 4.43 16.10 -23.82
C VAL A 104 2.91 16.11 -23.73
N VAL A 105 2.37 17.08 -22.99
CA VAL A 105 0.92 17.33 -22.96
C VAL A 105 0.65 18.42 -24.01
N GLY A 106 -0.16 18.11 -25.02
CA GLY A 106 -0.44 19.03 -26.13
C GLY A 106 -0.90 20.40 -25.65
N GLY A 107 -0.16 21.44 -26.02
CA GLY A 107 -0.45 22.84 -25.68
C GLY A 107 0.13 23.35 -24.34
N SER A 108 0.91 22.56 -23.60
CA SER A 108 1.64 23.01 -22.42
C SER A 108 3.15 22.74 -22.57
N PRO A 109 4.03 23.55 -21.93
CA PRO A 109 5.46 23.23 -21.88
C PRO A 109 5.66 21.78 -21.43
N PRO A 110 6.65 21.05 -21.99
CA PRO A 110 6.92 19.69 -21.57
C PRO A 110 7.07 19.68 -20.05
N LEU A 111 6.39 18.75 -19.38
CA LEU A 111 6.50 18.62 -17.93
C LEU A 111 7.91 18.12 -17.62
N THR A 112 8.86 19.04 -17.53
CA THR A 112 10.22 18.77 -17.09
C THR A 112 10.14 18.33 -15.63
N GLY A 113 10.80 17.24 -15.27
CA GLY A 113 10.81 16.69 -13.91
C GLY A 113 11.44 17.60 -12.85
N HIS A 114 11.79 18.84 -13.20
CA HIS A 114 12.66 19.72 -12.41
C HIS A 114 12.27 21.21 -12.53
N SER A 115 11.03 21.59 -12.23
CA SER A 115 10.79 22.97 -11.79
C SER A 115 9.39 23.12 -11.20
N SER A 116 9.34 23.45 -9.91
CA SER A 116 8.15 23.89 -9.17
C SER A 116 7.05 22.83 -8.98
N TRP A 117 6.80 22.54 -7.70
CA TRP A 117 5.65 21.76 -7.19
C TRP A 117 4.28 22.19 -7.74
N ALA A 118 4.16 23.36 -8.36
CA ALA A 118 2.93 23.81 -9.02
C ALA A 118 2.45 22.85 -10.14
N HIS A 119 3.37 22.16 -10.83
CA HIS A 119 3.03 21.32 -11.99
C HIS A 119 2.66 19.86 -11.62
N GLN A 120 3.03 19.37 -10.43
CA GLN A 120 2.71 18.00 -9.99
C GLN A 120 1.23 17.81 -9.58
N LYS A 121 0.48 18.90 -9.34
CA LYS A 121 -0.97 18.85 -9.07
C LYS A 121 -1.76 18.26 -10.24
N ILE A 122 -1.31 18.45 -11.48
CA ILE A 122 -2.01 17.99 -12.69
C ILE A 122 -2.02 16.45 -12.78
N TRP A 123 -0.89 15.81 -12.47
CA TRP A 123 -0.75 14.35 -12.51
C TRP A 123 -1.64 13.64 -11.47
N PHE A 124 -1.76 14.20 -10.27
CA PHE A 124 -2.59 13.62 -9.19
C PHE A 124 -4.09 13.89 -9.32
N LYS A 125 -4.50 14.99 -9.98
CA LYS A 125 -5.94 15.30 -10.19
C LYS A 125 -6.53 14.42 -11.31
N SER A 126 -5.74 14.05 -12.32
CA SER A 126 -6.21 13.26 -13.48
C SER A 126 -6.49 11.77 -13.13
N ARG A 127 -5.65 11.09 -12.32
CA ARG A 127 -5.88 9.67 -11.97
C ARG A 127 -7.06 9.39 -11.01
N ARG A 128 -7.65 10.41 -10.37
CA ARG A 128 -8.89 10.27 -9.57
C ARG A 128 -10.18 10.39 -10.39
N GLY A 129 -10.11 10.79 -11.67
CA GLY A 129 -11.29 10.93 -12.53
C GLY A 129 -11.79 9.63 -13.18
N CYS A 130 -11.07 8.50 -13.05
CA CYS A 130 -11.42 7.24 -13.74
C CYS A 130 -12.03 6.16 -12.82
N LEU A 131 -12.43 6.50 -11.59
CA LEU A 131 -13.11 5.57 -10.67
C LEU A 131 -14.46 6.12 -10.23
N SER A 132 -15.32 6.48 -11.19
CA SER A 132 -16.75 6.72 -10.93
C SER A 132 -17.55 6.76 -12.23
N HIS A 133 -17.68 5.64 -12.96
CA HIS A 133 -18.84 5.35 -13.82
C HIS A 133 -18.85 3.83 -14.08
N GLY A 134 -19.88 3.14 -13.59
CA GLY A 134 -20.08 1.72 -13.88
C GLY A 134 -20.69 0.90 -12.73
N ALA A 135 -21.84 1.33 -12.20
CA ALA A 135 -22.78 0.47 -11.47
C ALA A 135 -24.13 1.18 -11.34
N ALA A 136 -24.87 1.26 -12.44
CA ALA A 136 -26.31 1.45 -12.44
C ALA A 136 -26.85 0.84 -13.75
N GLY A 137 -27.54 -0.28 -13.59
CA GLY A 137 -28.16 -1.11 -14.62
C GLY A 137 -28.84 -2.26 -13.92
#